data_AF-A0A2N1DKN4-F1
#
_entry.id   AF-A0A2N1DKN4-F1
#
_cell.length_a   1.000
_cell.length_b   1.000
_cell.length_c   1.000
_cell.angle_alpha   90.00
_cell.angle_beta   90.00
_cell.angle_gamma   90.00
#
_symmetry.space_group_name_H-M   'P 1'
#
loop_
_entity.id
_entity.type
_entity.pdbx_description
1 polymer ?
#
loop_
_entity_poly.entity_id
_entity_poly.type
_entity_poly.pdbx_seq_one_letter_code
_entity_poly.pdbx_strand_id
1 'polypeptide(L)'
;MTVNKFDFENLPCSDKLNRCLQSIIGNAQSTNKLTDGLLTARVVGEFSAGKTRFLRELFGELIPEPLFPISSLERQTRLPLEITYAETPKLTLIEKAEDYSPVQITKTLSSFPDRQSVIDYDTANYRLRLAINEPRLILQNGDGYSDDNKPKRLFLIDTPGWNSGDDDLAERDAASIMAGFHNLALIYVSQASRIDGANNAEHLREFLDALAEADFLEKAKLLFIVTSCPTLEIAIFEKRVRNLVSRLWEELGNCSDELEMDVLCIDFADVSSKELNHFRSSFWHALLGPLQQNISNDSSWSKVIKLAPNDWDIIPRLSVMQDILSKSNQLLDLARQGDDFIPSINKYLLIGLNISEIRKKVRNKWLKQLDTNVIDIYLWSPGLLPETHPLLDWWGQYWLTNFKQTMEPVSEFFYATEKAINELTPENIDDIKSYFYSRLSRQHIKAQISLQNSFASLVSMSQSLDRESDIEKRMMTLFSLSILQARYDDYEYQNISSG
;
A
#
# COMPACT_ATOMS: atom_id res chain seq x y z
N MET A 1 12.19 24.22 1.84
CA MET A 1 10.87 24.82 2.10
C MET A 1 10.52 24.54 3.54
N THR A 2 10.42 25.61 4.33
CA THR A 2 10.02 25.61 5.73
C THR A 2 8.56 25.19 5.83
N VAL A 3 8.29 24.01 6.38
CA VAL A 3 6.93 23.57 6.70
C VAL A 3 6.46 24.40 7.89
N ASN A 4 5.40 25.19 7.68
CA ASN A 4 4.75 25.97 8.71
C ASN A 4 4.34 25.06 9.88
N LYS A 5 4.89 25.32 11.08
CA LYS A 5 4.30 24.90 12.36
C LYS A 5 2.95 25.62 12.50
N PHE A 6 1.89 25.02 11.97
CA PHE A 6 0.53 25.41 12.34
C PHE A 6 0.23 24.88 13.73
N ASP A 7 -0.35 25.72 14.59
CA ASP A 7 -0.72 25.36 15.97
C ASP A 7 -1.59 24.09 16.02
N PHE A 8 -1.00 23.01 16.52
CA PHE A 8 -1.58 21.67 16.57
C PHE A 8 -2.53 21.46 17.76
N GLU A 9 -2.61 22.39 18.70
CA GLU A 9 -3.28 22.14 19.97
C GLU A 9 -4.82 22.18 19.86
N ASN A 10 -5.38 22.97 18.95
CA ASN A 10 -6.83 23.29 18.93
C ASN A 10 -7.69 22.55 17.87
N LEU A 11 -7.18 21.54 17.19
CA LEU A 11 -7.96 20.76 16.21
C LEU A 11 -8.80 19.65 16.87
N PRO A 12 -9.97 19.28 16.30
CA PRO A 12 -10.70 18.07 16.69
C PRO A 12 -9.81 16.82 16.63
N CYS A 13 -10.07 15.85 17.50
CA CYS A 13 -9.27 14.62 17.61
C CYS A 13 -9.28 13.84 16.29
N SER A 14 -10.44 13.79 15.62
CA SER A 14 -10.60 13.12 14.32
C SER A 14 -9.79 13.78 13.19
N ASP A 15 -9.63 15.10 13.20
CA ASP A 15 -8.84 15.83 12.19
C ASP A 15 -7.33 15.60 12.35
N LYS A 16 -6.83 15.54 13.59
CA LYS A 16 -5.44 15.18 13.88
C LYS A 16 -5.13 13.76 13.43
N LEU A 17 -6.04 12.83 13.72
CA LEU A 17 -5.95 11.44 13.31
C LEU A 17 -5.97 11.30 11.77
N ASN A 18 -6.88 11.98 11.08
CA ASN A 18 -6.94 11.98 9.63
C ASN A 18 -5.62 12.45 8.99
N ARG A 19 -4.97 13.49 9.54
CA ARG A 19 -3.67 13.95 9.04
C ARG A 19 -2.54 12.96 9.31
N CYS A 20 -2.53 12.29 10.46
CA CYS A 20 -1.56 11.22 10.72
C CYS A 20 -1.70 10.09 9.70
N LEU A 21 -2.94 9.72 9.36
CA LEU A 21 -3.22 8.70 8.35
C LEU A 21 -2.77 9.14 6.95
N GLN A 22 -2.98 10.41 6.59
CA GLN A 22 -2.47 10.97 5.33
C GLN A 22 -0.93 11.02 5.29
N SER A 23 -0.28 11.31 6.42
CA SER A 23 1.19 11.25 6.57
C SER A 23 1.71 9.82 6.40
N ILE A 24 1.05 8.83 7.00
CA ILE A 24 1.37 7.41 6.83
C ILE A 24 1.23 7.01 5.35
N ILE A 25 0.17 7.46 4.67
CA ILE A 25 -0.01 7.21 3.23
C ILE A 25 1.14 7.81 2.42
N GLY A 26 1.52 9.07 2.67
CA GLY A 26 2.64 9.71 1.97
C GLY A 26 4.02 9.09 2.28
N ASN A 27 4.24 8.65 3.51
CA ASN A 27 5.50 8.03 3.94
C ASN A 27 5.61 6.57 3.47
N ALA A 28 4.51 5.84 3.38
CA ALA A 28 4.49 4.49 2.83
C ALA A 28 4.66 4.47 1.31
N GLN A 29 4.06 5.45 0.62
CA GLN A 29 4.28 5.67 -0.82
C GLN A 29 5.74 6.01 -1.14
N SER A 30 6.47 6.65 -0.23
CA SER A 30 7.89 6.97 -0.41
C SER A 30 8.88 5.87 0.03
N THR A 31 8.45 4.91 0.86
CA THR A 31 9.31 3.82 1.37
C THR A 31 9.27 2.54 0.53
N ASN A 32 8.17 2.25 -0.19
CA ASN A 32 8.11 1.15 -1.16
C ASN A 32 8.47 1.63 -2.57
N LYS A 33 9.77 1.83 -2.82
CA LYS A 33 10.26 2.15 -4.16
C LYS A 33 10.08 0.91 -5.04
N LEU A 34 9.01 0.89 -5.82
CA LEU A 34 8.75 -0.13 -6.85
C LEU A 34 10.03 -0.38 -7.65
N THR A 35 10.49 -1.63 -7.61
CA THR A 35 11.66 -2.07 -8.37
C THR A 35 11.22 -2.54 -9.76
N ASP A 36 12.16 -2.55 -10.69
CA ASP A 36 11.92 -3.08 -12.02
C ASP A 36 11.73 -4.61 -11.91
N GLY A 37 10.66 -5.13 -12.51
CA GLY A 37 10.46 -6.57 -12.65
C GLY A 37 11.14 -7.11 -13.89
N LEU A 38 11.24 -8.43 -13.96
CA LEU A 38 11.81 -9.13 -15.11
C LEU A 38 10.76 -9.51 -16.16
N LEU A 39 9.48 -9.51 -15.78
CA LEU A 39 8.39 -9.92 -16.65
C LEU A 39 8.05 -8.83 -17.68
N THR A 40 7.92 -9.24 -18.93
CA THR A 40 7.74 -8.34 -20.08
C THR A 40 6.61 -8.79 -21.00
N ALA A 41 5.95 -7.84 -21.66
CA ALA A 41 5.04 -8.09 -22.77
C ALA A 41 5.52 -7.32 -23.99
N ARG A 42 5.65 -7.98 -25.14
CA ARG A 42 6.26 -7.38 -26.35
C ARG A 42 5.23 -7.04 -27.39
N VAL A 43 5.26 -5.82 -27.91
CA VAL A 43 4.40 -5.39 -29.02
C VAL A 43 5.21 -5.43 -30.30
N VAL A 44 4.88 -6.39 -31.15
CA VAL A 44 5.53 -6.63 -32.45
C VAL A 44 4.51 -6.44 -33.58
N GLY A 45 4.98 -6.15 -34.78
CA GLY A 45 4.12 -5.84 -35.90
C GLY A 45 4.89 -5.21 -37.05
N GLU A 46 4.37 -5.33 -38.26
CA GLU A 46 4.97 -4.71 -39.44
C GLU A 46 5.07 -3.17 -39.29
N PHE A 47 5.96 -2.55 -40.07
CA PHE A 47 5.93 -1.10 -40.25
C PHE A 47 4.53 -0.64 -40.70
N SER A 48 4.05 0.44 -40.06
CA SER A 48 2.68 0.97 -40.24
C SER A 48 1.53 0.02 -39.85
N ALA A 49 1.78 -1.09 -39.14
CA ALA A 49 0.70 -1.99 -38.68
C ALA A 49 -0.28 -1.36 -37.66
N GLY A 50 0.01 -0.15 -37.17
CA GLY A 50 -0.83 0.57 -36.22
C GLY A 50 -0.40 0.46 -34.76
N LYS A 51 0.78 -0.11 -34.45
CA LYS A 51 1.32 -0.26 -33.07
C LYS A 51 1.27 1.02 -32.25
N THR A 52 1.83 2.11 -32.78
CA THR A 52 1.84 3.42 -32.11
C THR A 52 0.44 3.93 -31.82
N ARG A 53 -0.49 3.77 -32.78
CA ARG A 53 -1.89 4.15 -32.57
C ARG A 53 -2.54 3.28 -31.52
N PHE A 54 -2.33 1.97 -31.57
CA PHE A 54 -2.80 1.03 -30.56
C PHE A 54 -2.34 1.45 -29.15
N LEU A 55 -1.05 1.71 -28.95
CA LEU A 55 -0.50 2.12 -27.66
C LEU A 55 -1.07 3.46 -27.20
N ARG A 56 -1.21 4.44 -28.11
CA ARG A 56 -1.84 5.73 -27.81
C ARG A 56 -3.26 5.55 -27.31
N GLU A 57 -4.06 4.77 -28.03
CA GLU A 57 -5.46 4.56 -27.69
C GLU A 57 -5.61 3.66 -26.45
N LEU A 58 -4.68 2.74 -26.20
CA LEU A 58 -4.64 1.89 -25.00
C LEU A 58 -4.47 2.73 -23.72
N PHE A 59 -3.48 3.62 -23.70
CA PHE A 59 -3.15 4.45 -22.52
C PHE A 59 -3.91 5.78 -22.48
N GLY A 60 -4.43 6.25 -23.61
CA GLY A 60 -5.26 7.45 -23.69
C GLY A 60 -4.57 8.71 -23.15
N GLU A 61 -5.28 9.44 -22.30
CA GLU A 61 -4.82 10.71 -21.70
C GLU A 61 -3.73 10.53 -20.62
N LEU A 62 -3.36 9.29 -20.27
CA LEU A 62 -2.32 9.03 -19.27
C LEU A 62 -0.93 9.44 -19.74
N ILE A 63 -0.75 9.59 -21.05
CA ILE A 63 0.51 10.00 -21.65
C ILE A 63 0.42 11.47 -22.08
N PRO A 64 1.24 12.36 -21.50
CA PRO A 64 1.31 13.73 -21.98
C PRO A 64 1.71 13.78 -23.45
N GLU A 65 1.02 14.61 -24.24
CA GLU A 65 1.23 14.74 -25.70
C GLU A 65 2.70 14.88 -26.12
N PRO A 66 3.56 15.67 -25.43
CA PRO A 66 4.96 15.80 -25.83
C PRO A 66 5.76 14.51 -25.66
N LEU A 67 5.36 13.61 -24.77
CA LEU A 67 6.14 12.44 -24.38
C LEU A 67 5.84 11.19 -25.21
N PHE A 68 4.85 11.27 -26.11
CA PHE A 68 4.45 10.15 -26.96
C PHE A 68 4.89 10.37 -28.41
N PRO A 69 5.25 9.30 -29.16
CA PRO A 69 5.59 9.44 -30.57
C PRO A 69 4.43 10.04 -31.37
N ILE A 70 4.75 11.00 -32.24
CA ILE A 70 3.78 11.91 -32.87
C ILE A 70 3.03 11.21 -34.01
N SER A 71 3.65 10.24 -34.69
CA SER A 71 3.05 9.62 -35.88
C SER A 71 3.57 8.21 -36.17
N SER A 72 2.68 7.33 -36.63
CA SER A 72 3.03 6.02 -37.20
C SER A 72 3.62 6.09 -38.62
N LEU A 73 3.59 7.27 -39.24
CA LEU A 73 4.07 7.52 -40.61
C LEU A 73 5.49 8.09 -40.65
N GLU A 74 5.95 8.68 -39.56
CA GLU A 74 7.33 9.16 -39.45
C GLU A 74 8.20 8.08 -38.81
N ARG A 75 9.39 7.84 -39.38
CA ARG A 75 10.37 6.86 -38.88
C ARG A 75 11.02 7.35 -37.56
N GLN A 76 10.22 7.58 -36.51
CA GLN A 76 10.68 8.09 -35.21
C GLN A 76 11.05 6.97 -34.22
N THR A 77 10.62 5.72 -34.47
CA THR A 77 10.77 4.55 -33.57
C THR A 77 12.01 3.71 -33.92
N ARG A 78 13.20 4.30 -33.84
CA ARG A 78 14.46 3.54 -33.97
C ARG A 78 14.77 2.71 -32.72
N LEU A 79 14.69 3.34 -31.54
CA LEU A 79 14.94 2.65 -30.27
C LEU A 79 13.68 1.96 -29.75
N PRO A 80 13.77 0.79 -29.10
CA PRO A 80 12.66 0.19 -28.37
C PRO A 80 12.09 1.13 -27.32
N LEU A 81 10.78 1.08 -27.11
CA LEU A 81 10.09 1.87 -26.08
C LEU A 81 9.55 0.95 -24.98
N GLU A 82 10.16 1.00 -23.80
CA GLU A 82 9.66 0.36 -22.59
C GLU A 82 8.63 1.25 -21.90
N ILE A 83 7.39 0.79 -21.77
CA ILE A 83 6.31 1.46 -21.03
C ILE A 83 6.11 0.77 -19.68
N THR A 84 6.12 1.54 -18.60
CA THR A 84 6.08 1.03 -17.22
C THR A 84 5.33 1.98 -16.28
N TYR A 85 5.05 1.54 -15.04
CA TYR A 85 4.45 2.37 -14.00
C TYR A 85 5.40 3.42 -13.38
N ALA A 86 4.90 4.66 -13.25
CA ALA A 86 5.35 5.68 -12.29
C ALA A 86 4.20 6.62 -11.90
N GLU A 87 4.28 7.22 -10.72
CA GLU A 87 3.26 8.20 -10.27
C GLU A 87 3.18 9.44 -11.18
N THR A 88 4.33 9.87 -11.72
CA THR A 88 4.43 11.01 -12.63
C THR A 88 4.95 10.56 -13.99
N PRO A 89 4.30 10.96 -15.10
CA PRO A 89 4.76 10.63 -16.43
C PRO A 89 6.17 11.14 -16.70
N LYS A 90 7.06 10.29 -17.21
CA LYS A 90 8.45 10.64 -17.48
C LYS A 90 8.99 9.82 -18.64
N LEU A 91 9.65 10.51 -19.58
CA LEU A 91 10.42 9.88 -20.66
C LEU A 91 11.92 9.96 -20.35
N THR A 92 12.61 8.83 -20.46
CA THR A 92 14.06 8.74 -20.25
C THR A 92 14.71 7.92 -21.35
N LEU A 93 15.88 8.35 -21.79
CA LEU A 93 16.82 7.51 -22.51
C LEU A 93 17.61 6.69 -21.49
N ILE A 94 17.61 5.38 -21.67
CA ILE A 94 18.29 4.44 -20.78
C ILE A 94 19.30 3.59 -21.54
N GLU A 95 20.36 3.21 -20.84
CA GLU A 95 21.29 2.18 -21.23
C GLU A 95 20.94 0.88 -20.49
N LYS A 96 20.68 -0.17 -21.26
CA LYS A 96 20.22 -1.49 -20.83
C LYS A 96 20.50 -2.51 -21.93
N ALA A 97 21.46 -3.40 -21.71
CA ALA A 97 21.84 -4.46 -22.66
C ALA A 97 20.76 -5.54 -22.79
N GLU A 98 20.31 -6.09 -21.66
CA GLU A 98 19.29 -7.15 -21.62
C GLU A 98 18.16 -6.81 -20.63
N ASP A 99 17.02 -7.50 -20.70
CA ASP A 99 15.85 -7.17 -19.88
C ASP A 99 16.08 -7.24 -18.38
N TYR A 100 16.96 -8.13 -17.94
CA TYR A 100 17.39 -8.30 -16.55
C TYR A 100 18.63 -7.46 -16.18
N SER A 101 19.22 -6.75 -17.15
CA SER A 101 20.39 -5.92 -16.89
C SER A 101 20.01 -4.71 -16.03
N PRO A 102 20.90 -4.25 -15.14
CA PRO A 102 20.74 -3.00 -14.42
C PRO A 102 20.53 -1.83 -15.40
N VAL A 103 19.59 -0.96 -15.06
CA VAL A 103 19.24 0.19 -15.89
C VAL A 103 20.06 1.39 -15.47
N GLN A 104 20.74 2.02 -16.43
CA GLN A 104 21.37 3.31 -16.24
C GLN A 104 20.58 4.39 -16.98
N ILE A 105 20.14 5.43 -16.26
CA ILE A 105 19.45 6.57 -16.87
C ILE A 105 20.49 7.50 -17.48
N THR A 106 20.52 7.57 -18.81
CA THR A 106 21.44 8.45 -19.55
C THR A 106 20.92 9.88 -19.58
N LYS A 107 19.63 10.07 -19.88
CA LYS A 107 19.02 11.40 -20.01
C LYS A 107 17.53 11.37 -19.73
N THR A 108 17.00 12.43 -19.11
CA THR A 108 15.55 12.70 -19.05
C THR A 108 15.15 13.60 -20.22
N LEU A 109 14.10 13.24 -20.93
CA LEU A 109 13.62 13.93 -22.13
C LEU A 109 12.33 14.69 -21.80
N SER A 110 12.23 15.93 -22.28
CA SER A 110 11.02 16.76 -22.16
C SER A 110 9.99 16.48 -23.26
N SER A 111 10.41 15.84 -24.34
CA SER A 111 9.58 15.42 -25.47
C SER A 111 10.12 14.14 -26.08
N PHE A 112 9.29 13.42 -26.83
CA PHE A 112 9.69 12.26 -27.59
C PHE A 112 10.77 12.67 -28.61
N PRO A 113 11.90 11.95 -28.67
CA PRO A 113 13.01 12.35 -29.51
C PRO A 113 12.69 12.15 -30.99
N ASP A 114 13.21 13.03 -31.83
CA ASP A 114 13.27 12.78 -33.27
C ASP A 114 14.34 11.72 -33.58
N ARG A 115 14.29 11.12 -34.78
CA ARG A 115 15.23 10.07 -35.18
C ARG A 115 16.69 10.54 -35.13
N GLN A 116 16.94 11.78 -35.55
CA GLN A 116 18.30 12.32 -35.65
C GLN A 116 18.95 12.51 -34.28
N SER A 117 18.18 12.85 -33.24
CA SER A 117 18.70 13.00 -31.88
C SER A 117 19.07 11.70 -31.19
N VAL A 118 18.64 10.55 -31.74
CA VAL A 118 18.95 9.22 -31.20
C VAL A 118 19.79 8.34 -32.14
N ILE A 119 20.30 8.89 -33.24
CA ILE A 119 21.01 8.14 -34.28
C ILE A 119 22.33 7.53 -33.81
N ASP A 120 22.98 8.16 -32.82
CA ASP A 120 24.26 7.72 -32.28
C ASP A 120 24.13 6.59 -31.25
N TYR A 121 22.90 6.26 -30.82
CA TYR A 121 22.64 5.18 -29.88
C TYR A 121 22.34 3.88 -30.64
N ASP A 122 22.99 2.80 -30.23
CA ASP A 122 22.74 1.48 -30.77
C ASP A 122 21.47 0.86 -30.15
N THR A 123 20.74 0.08 -30.92
CA THR A 123 19.47 -0.53 -30.53
C THR A 123 19.61 -1.75 -29.62
N ALA A 124 20.83 -2.26 -29.42
CA ALA A 124 21.10 -3.39 -28.55
C ALA A 124 21.23 -2.97 -27.08
N ASN A 125 21.84 -1.81 -26.84
CA ASN A 125 22.18 -1.33 -25.50
C ASN A 125 21.34 -0.14 -25.07
N TYR A 126 20.64 0.55 -25.97
CA TYR A 126 19.85 1.73 -25.62
C TYR A 126 18.36 1.56 -25.92
N ARG A 127 17.55 2.07 -24.99
CA ARG A 127 16.09 2.04 -25.09
C ARG A 127 15.51 3.37 -24.60
N LEU A 128 14.30 3.67 -25.04
CA LEU A 128 13.48 4.70 -24.43
C LEU A 128 12.63 4.05 -23.36
N ARG A 129 12.46 4.73 -22.22
CA ARG A 129 11.56 4.33 -21.16
C ARG A 129 10.55 5.43 -20.88
N LEU A 130 9.29 5.10 -21.09
CA LEU A 130 8.13 5.94 -20.78
C LEU A 130 7.43 5.39 -19.54
N ALA A 131 7.67 6.03 -18.40
CA ALA A 131 6.97 5.69 -17.17
C ALA A 131 5.69 6.53 -17.06
N ILE A 132 4.55 5.92 -16.74
CA ILE A 132 3.22 6.57 -16.70
C ILE A 132 2.38 6.04 -15.54
N ASN A 133 1.34 6.79 -15.15
CA ASN A 133 0.46 6.40 -14.05
C ASN A 133 -0.61 5.40 -14.50
N GLU A 134 -0.17 4.19 -14.87
CA GLU A 134 -1.04 3.06 -15.19
C GLU A 134 -0.83 1.93 -14.16
N PRO A 135 -1.67 1.82 -13.12
CA PRO A 135 -1.52 0.84 -12.04
C PRO A 135 -1.54 -0.62 -12.51
N ARG A 136 -2.10 -0.92 -13.69
CA ARG A 136 -2.07 -2.26 -14.29
C ARG A 136 -0.68 -2.71 -14.73
N LEU A 137 0.29 -1.79 -14.77
CA LEU A 137 1.71 -2.09 -14.99
C LEU A 137 2.47 -2.39 -13.68
N ILE A 138 1.76 -2.71 -12.60
CA ILE A 138 2.34 -3.16 -11.32
C ILE A 138 1.97 -4.61 -11.08
N LEU A 139 2.98 -5.47 -10.97
CA LEU A 139 2.85 -6.86 -10.58
C LEU A 139 2.77 -6.93 -9.06
N GLN A 140 1.55 -7.04 -8.51
CA GLN A 140 1.33 -6.91 -7.07
C GLN A 140 2.01 -7.99 -6.23
N ASN A 141 2.09 -9.22 -6.77
CA ASN A 141 2.62 -10.39 -6.06
C ASN A 141 4.06 -10.73 -6.48
N GLY A 142 4.76 -9.77 -7.08
CA GLY A 142 6.03 -10.02 -7.75
C GLY A 142 5.86 -10.52 -9.19
N ASP A 143 6.99 -10.74 -9.85
CA ASP A 143 7.07 -11.12 -11.25
C ASP A 143 7.08 -12.63 -11.49
N GLY A 144 7.07 -13.44 -10.43
CA GLY A 144 7.13 -14.91 -10.50
C GLY A 144 8.54 -15.48 -10.69
N TYR A 145 9.54 -14.61 -10.86
CA TYR A 145 10.93 -15.01 -11.13
C TYR A 145 11.92 -14.47 -10.09
N SER A 146 11.58 -13.36 -9.43
CA SER A 146 12.33 -12.82 -8.31
C SER A 146 11.99 -13.52 -6.99
N ASP A 147 13.00 -13.80 -6.16
CA ASP A 147 12.83 -14.49 -4.87
C ASP A 147 11.98 -13.72 -3.83
N ASP A 148 11.77 -12.41 -4.02
CA ASP A 148 11.29 -11.53 -2.95
C ASP A 148 9.76 -11.33 -2.89
N ASN A 149 8.95 -11.91 -3.81
CA ASN A 149 7.48 -11.77 -3.87
C ASN A 149 6.96 -10.33 -3.68
N LYS A 150 7.81 -9.34 -3.91
CA LYS A 150 7.52 -7.92 -3.71
C LYS A 150 6.94 -7.32 -4.98
N PRO A 151 6.11 -6.27 -4.89
CA PRO A 151 5.59 -5.60 -6.06
C PRO A 151 6.68 -5.10 -6.99
N LYS A 152 6.54 -5.42 -8.28
CA LYS A 152 7.49 -5.00 -9.31
C LYS A 152 6.78 -4.37 -10.49
N ARG A 153 7.52 -3.64 -11.31
CA ARG A 153 7.02 -3.08 -12.55
C ARG A 153 6.90 -4.16 -13.63
N LEU A 154 5.75 -4.19 -14.31
CA LEU A 154 5.56 -4.87 -15.59
C LEU A 154 6.01 -3.92 -16.71
N PHE A 155 6.72 -4.47 -17.69
CA PHE A 155 7.16 -3.71 -18.86
C PHE A 155 6.40 -4.14 -20.12
N LEU A 156 5.76 -3.17 -20.76
CA LEU A 156 5.26 -3.31 -22.13
C LEU A 156 6.30 -2.73 -23.08
N ILE A 157 6.89 -3.56 -23.95
CA ILE A 157 8.00 -3.17 -24.83
C ILE A 157 7.48 -3.06 -26.26
N ASP A 158 7.42 -1.85 -26.80
CA ASP A 158 7.16 -1.61 -28.22
C ASP A 158 8.45 -1.75 -29.02
N THR A 159 8.44 -2.65 -30.00
CA THR A 159 9.59 -2.91 -30.87
C THR A 159 9.46 -2.15 -32.19
N PRO A 160 10.57 -1.76 -32.83
CA PRO A 160 10.54 -1.27 -34.20
C PRO A 160 9.82 -2.26 -35.13
N GLY A 161 9.17 -1.76 -36.18
CA GLY A 161 8.45 -2.63 -37.11
C GLY A 161 9.38 -3.38 -38.04
N TRP A 162 9.15 -4.68 -38.23
CA TRP A 162 9.87 -5.46 -39.23
C TRP A 162 9.59 -4.90 -40.63
N ASN A 163 10.60 -4.91 -41.50
CA ASN A 163 10.62 -4.28 -42.83
C ASN A 163 10.63 -2.74 -42.86
N SER A 164 11.10 -2.07 -41.80
CA SER A 164 11.39 -0.63 -41.85
C SER A 164 12.64 -0.27 -42.68
N GLY A 165 13.48 -1.28 -42.98
CA GLY A 165 14.56 -1.25 -43.98
C GLY A 165 15.83 -0.47 -43.62
N ASP A 166 15.97 -0.02 -42.37
CA ASP A 166 17.00 0.96 -42.00
C ASP A 166 17.72 0.68 -40.66
N ASP A 167 17.30 -0.29 -39.83
CA ASP A 167 17.85 -0.48 -38.47
C ASP A 167 18.06 -1.98 -38.15
N ASP A 168 19.24 -2.35 -37.62
CA ASP A 168 19.67 -3.74 -37.32
C ASP A 168 18.70 -4.53 -36.40
N LEU A 169 17.82 -3.85 -35.66
CA LEU A 169 16.81 -4.50 -34.80
C LEU A 169 15.52 -4.86 -35.57
N ALA A 170 15.18 -4.11 -36.61
CA ALA A 170 14.01 -4.38 -37.45
C ALA A 170 14.26 -5.52 -38.47
N GLU A 171 15.54 -5.84 -38.71
CA GLU A 171 16.02 -6.92 -39.58
C GLU A 171 16.51 -8.14 -38.78
N ARG A 172 16.37 -8.10 -37.46
CA ARG A 172 16.83 -9.14 -36.53
C ARG A 172 15.80 -10.27 -36.47
N ASP A 173 16.30 -11.50 -36.34
CA ASP A 173 15.45 -12.70 -36.24
C ASP A 173 14.46 -12.58 -35.09
N ALA A 174 13.24 -13.12 -35.27
CA ALA A 174 12.17 -13.08 -34.29
C ALA A 174 12.63 -13.57 -32.89
N ALA A 175 13.49 -14.59 -32.85
CA ALA A 175 14.10 -15.09 -31.62
C ALA A 175 14.88 -14.00 -30.85
N SER A 176 15.61 -13.13 -31.53
CA SER A 176 16.38 -12.05 -30.89
C SER A 176 15.50 -10.91 -30.37
N ILE A 177 14.34 -10.69 -31.00
CA ILE A 177 13.33 -9.75 -30.52
C ILE A 177 12.60 -10.34 -29.30
N MET A 178 12.35 -11.65 -29.33
CA MET A 178 11.73 -12.43 -28.26
C MET A 178 12.66 -12.78 -27.10
N ALA A 179 13.99 -12.62 -27.25
CA ALA A 179 15.05 -13.04 -26.32
C ALA A 179 15.10 -12.30 -24.96
N GLY A 180 13.95 -11.86 -24.44
CA GLY A 180 13.80 -11.69 -23.00
C GLY A 180 13.55 -13.05 -22.37
N PHE A 181 14.30 -13.40 -21.33
CA PHE A 181 14.14 -14.66 -20.59
C PHE A 181 12.78 -14.83 -19.91
N HIS A 182 11.95 -13.79 -19.74
CA HIS A 182 10.70 -13.87 -18.98
C HIS A 182 9.56 -13.11 -19.65
N ASN A 183 8.63 -13.85 -20.25
CA ASN A 183 7.54 -13.30 -21.06
C ASN A 183 6.17 -13.54 -20.41
N LEU A 184 5.34 -12.49 -20.42
CA LEU A 184 3.92 -12.57 -20.10
C LEU A 184 3.08 -12.86 -21.34
N ALA A 185 3.35 -12.14 -22.43
CA ALA A 185 2.63 -12.28 -23.69
C ALA A 185 3.43 -11.67 -24.85
N LEU A 186 3.27 -12.26 -26.04
CA LEU A 186 3.56 -11.59 -27.30
C LEU A 186 2.28 -10.91 -27.80
N ILE A 187 2.36 -9.62 -28.13
CA ILE A 187 1.29 -8.82 -28.70
C ILE A 187 1.61 -8.58 -30.17
N TYR A 188 0.95 -9.32 -31.05
CA TYR A 188 1.19 -9.24 -32.49
C TYR A 188 0.15 -8.32 -33.14
N VAL A 189 0.60 -7.22 -33.73
CA VAL A 189 -0.27 -6.20 -34.34
C VAL A 189 -0.21 -6.30 -35.86
N SER A 190 -1.36 -6.48 -36.49
CA SER A 190 -1.52 -6.47 -37.96
C SER A 190 -2.68 -5.59 -38.39
N GLN A 191 -2.60 -5.05 -39.60
CA GLN A 191 -3.76 -4.45 -40.26
C GLN A 191 -4.65 -5.54 -40.84
N ALA A 192 -5.96 -5.32 -40.83
CA ALA A 192 -6.96 -6.23 -41.38
C ALA A 192 -6.68 -6.65 -42.84
N SER A 193 -6.23 -5.71 -43.67
CA SER A 193 -5.92 -5.94 -45.10
C SER A 193 -4.68 -6.80 -45.35
N ARG A 194 -3.84 -7.04 -44.34
CA ARG A 194 -2.54 -7.72 -44.49
C ARG A 194 -2.48 -9.11 -43.85
N ILE A 195 -3.54 -9.53 -43.16
CA ILE A 195 -3.57 -10.82 -42.43
C ILE A 195 -3.23 -11.99 -43.36
N ASP A 196 -3.80 -12.00 -44.57
CA ASP A 196 -3.62 -13.05 -45.57
C ASP A 196 -2.35 -12.87 -46.42
N GLY A 197 -1.52 -11.85 -46.12
CA GLY A 197 -0.28 -11.60 -46.84
C GLY A 197 0.76 -12.68 -46.56
N ALA A 198 1.42 -13.18 -47.61
CA ALA A 198 2.46 -14.20 -47.49
C ALA A 198 3.58 -13.77 -46.52
N ASN A 199 4.06 -12.53 -46.65
CA ASN A 199 5.10 -12.00 -45.75
C ASN A 199 4.63 -11.93 -44.29
N ASN A 200 3.36 -11.60 -44.04
CA ASN A 200 2.83 -11.59 -42.69
C ASN A 200 2.75 -13.01 -42.10
N ALA A 201 2.36 -14.00 -42.90
CA ALA A 201 2.31 -15.39 -42.47
C ALA A 201 3.72 -15.96 -42.20
N GLU A 202 4.71 -15.59 -43.01
CA GLU A 202 6.12 -15.99 -42.82
C GLU A 202 6.68 -15.43 -41.51
N HIS A 203 6.58 -14.12 -41.28
CA HIS A 203 7.05 -13.53 -40.02
C HIS A 203 6.25 -14.01 -38.80
N LEU A 204 4.93 -14.17 -38.93
CA LEU A 204 4.14 -14.76 -37.85
C LEU A 204 4.63 -16.16 -37.51
N ARG A 205 4.99 -16.98 -38.51
CA ARG A 205 5.59 -18.30 -38.29
C ARG A 205 6.92 -18.20 -37.54
N GLU A 206 7.79 -17.28 -37.89
CA GLU A 206 9.07 -17.05 -37.19
C GLU A 206 8.85 -16.64 -35.71
N PHE A 207 7.88 -15.77 -35.44
CA PHE A 207 7.53 -15.39 -34.07
C PHE A 207 6.90 -16.53 -33.29
N LEU A 208 6.07 -17.36 -33.92
CA LEU A 208 5.49 -18.54 -33.29
C LEU A 208 6.56 -19.57 -32.96
N ASP A 209 7.53 -19.78 -33.85
CA ASP A 209 8.68 -20.66 -33.60
C ASP A 209 9.51 -20.16 -32.40
N ALA A 210 9.82 -18.87 -32.37
CA ALA A 210 10.50 -18.25 -31.22
C ALA A 210 9.68 -18.30 -29.93
N LEU A 211 8.35 -18.22 -30.03
CA LEU A 211 7.43 -18.24 -28.89
C LEU A 211 7.29 -19.65 -28.28
N ALA A 212 7.49 -20.71 -29.07
CA ALA A 212 7.48 -22.10 -28.59
C ALA A 212 8.66 -22.42 -27.67
N GLU A 213 9.82 -21.81 -27.94
CA GLU A 213 11.05 -22.02 -27.16
C GLU A 213 11.25 -20.99 -26.02
N ALA A 214 10.34 -20.03 -25.88
CA ALA A 214 10.47 -18.95 -24.91
C ALA A 214 9.89 -19.31 -23.54
N ASP A 215 10.50 -18.76 -22.49
CA ASP A 215 10.06 -18.92 -21.10
C ASP A 215 8.85 -18.00 -20.79
N PHE A 216 7.70 -18.62 -20.52
CA PHE A 216 6.47 -17.98 -20.08
C PHE A 216 6.10 -18.39 -18.65
N LEU A 217 5.32 -17.53 -17.96
CA LEU A 217 4.90 -17.79 -16.58
C LEU A 217 4.07 -19.08 -16.41
N GLU A 218 3.25 -19.43 -17.41
CA GLU A 218 2.46 -20.68 -17.41
C GLU A 218 2.53 -21.37 -18.78
N LYS A 219 2.00 -20.70 -19.81
CA LYS A 219 1.95 -21.18 -21.20
C LYS A 219 2.33 -20.07 -22.16
N ALA A 220 2.73 -20.48 -23.35
CA ALA A 220 2.96 -19.56 -24.45
C ALA A 220 1.69 -18.74 -24.72
N LYS A 221 1.82 -17.41 -24.76
CA LYS A 221 0.66 -16.50 -24.88
C LYS A 221 0.80 -15.51 -26.02
N LEU A 222 -0.21 -15.49 -26.89
CA LEU A 222 -0.33 -14.57 -28.01
C LEU A 222 -1.60 -13.71 -27.91
N LEU A 223 -1.43 -12.40 -27.86
CA LEU A 223 -2.49 -11.42 -28.07
C LEU A 223 -2.38 -10.88 -29.50
N PHE A 224 -3.30 -11.28 -30.38
CA PHE A 224 -3.32 -10.80 -31.75
C PHE A 224 -4.25 -9.59 -31.88
N ILE A 225 -3.70 -8.43 -32.26
CA ILE A 225 -4.46 -7.20 -32.46
C ILE A 225 -4.64 -6.95 -33.95
N VAL A 226 -5.89 -6.96 -34.40
CA VAL A 226 -6.28 -6.62 -35.77
C VAL A 226 -6.75 -5.17 -35.81
N THR A 227 -5.96 -4.31 -36.45
CA THR A 227 -6.26 -2.89 -36.62
C THR A 227 -7.00 -2.64 -37.94
N SER A 228 -7.71 -1.50 -38.02
CA SER A 228 -8.50 -1.12 -39.20
C SER A 228 -9.54 -2.19 -39.59
N CYS A 229 -10.13 -2.83 -38.58
CA CYS A 229 -11.14 -3.87 -38.74
C CYS A 229 -12.55 -3.27 -38.61
N PRO A 230 -13.36 -3.23 -39.69
CA PRO A 230 -14.73 -2.74 -39.62
C PRO A 230 -15.55 -3.52 -38.59
N THR A 231 -16.40 -2.84 -37.82
CA THR A 231 -17.19 -3.45 -36.72
C THR A 231 -18.05 -4.63 -37.17
N LEU A 232 -18.60 -4.56 -38.40
CA LEU A 232 -19.43 -5.63 -38.98
C LEU A 232 -18.64 -6.89 -39.36
N GLU A 233 -17.31 -6.80 -39.46
CA GLU A 233 -16.43 -7.88 -39.91
C GLU A 233 -15.58 -8.48 -38.79
N ILE A 234 -15.70 -7.98 -37.55
CA ILE A 234 -14.92 -8.44 -36.39
C ILE A 234 -14.91 -9.97 -36.26
N ALA A 235 -16.09 -10.60 -36.23
CA ALA A 235 -16.19 -12.05 -36.08
C ALA A 235 -15.54 -12.84 -37.24
N ILE A 236 -15.52 -12.26 -38.45
CA ILE A 236 -14.87 -12.87 -39.62
C ILE A 236 -13.36 -12.81 -39.43
N PHE A 237 -12.83 -11.65 -39.04
CA PHE A 237 -11.39 -11.45 -38.82
C PHE A 237 -10.87 -12.26 -37.64
N GLU A 238 -11.60 -12.32 -36.52
CA GLU A 238 -11.25 -13.18 -35.39
C GLU A 238 -11.11 -14.63 -35.83
N LYS A 239 -12.10 -15.16 -36.56
CA LYS A 239 -12.06 -16.53 -37.07
C LYS A 239 -10.90 -16.76 -38.04
N ARG A 240 -10.62 -15.80 -38.93
CA ARG A 240 -9.50 -15.89 -39.89
C ARG A 240 -8.15 -15.94 -39.19
N VAL A 241 -7.91 -15.05 -38.22
CA VAL A 241 -6.68 -15.04 -37.43
C VAL A 241 -6.55 -16.34 -36.64
N ARG A 242 -7.63 -16.80 -36.00
CA ARG A 242 -7.62 -18.06 -35.24
C ARG A 242 -7.18 -19.23 -36.12
N ASN A 243 -7.79 -19.37 -37.30
CA ASN A 243 -7.42 -20.42 -38.25
C ASN A 243 -5.97 -20.29 -38.75
N LEU A 244 -5.50 -19.06 -39.01
CA LEU A 244 -4.13 -18.82 -39.47
C LEU A 244 -3.11 -19.25 -38.41
N VAL A 245 -3.28 -18.76 -37.17
CA VAL A 245 -2.34 -19.06 -36.09
C VAL A 245 -2.36 -20.54 -35.74
N SER A 246 -3.54 -21.15 -35.57
CA SER A 246 -3.63 -22.59 -35.26
C SER A 246 -2.96 -23.45 -36.33
N ARG A 247 -3.16 -23.13 -37.62
CA ARG A 247 -2.49 -23.83 -38.71
C ARG A 247 -0.97 -23.69 -38.63
N LEU A 248 -0.46 -22.47 -38.45
CA LEU A 248 0.99 -22.23 -38.37
C LEU A 248 1.62 -22.90 -37.14
N TRP A 249 0.92 -22.89 -36.01
CA TRP A 249 1.36 -23.54 -34.78
C TRP A 249 1.46 -25.06 -34.92
N GLU A 250 0.45 -25.69 -35.53
CA GLU A 250 0.45 -27.13 -35.83
C GLU A 250 1.51 -27.49 -36.87
N GLU A 251 1.74 -26.64 -37.89
CA GLU A 251 2.80 -26.82 -38.90
C GLU A 251 4.22 -26.76 -38.31
N LEU A 252 4.40 -26.15 -37.14
CA LEU A 252 5.65 -26.16 -36.38
C LEU A 252 5.79 -27.42 -35.49
N GLY A 253 4.75 -28.25 -35.39
CA GLY A 253 4.76 -29.48 -34.62
C GLY A 253 4.26 -29.34 -33.17
N ASN A 254 3.74 -28.17 -32.80
CA ASN A 254 3.28 -27.89 -31.43
C ASN A 254 1.81 -28.30 -31.22
N CYS A 255 1.42 -28.56 -29.98
CA CYS A 255 0.06 -28.95 -29.64
C CYS A 255 -0.83 -27.72 -29.44
N SER A 256 -2.10 -27.79 -29.86
CA SER A 256 -3.03 -26.66 -29.81
C SER A 256 -3.33 -26.14 -28.39
N ASP A 257 -3.14 -26.97 -27.37
CA ASP A 257 -3.36 -26.63 -25.96
C ASP A 257 -2.15 -25.99 -25.27
N GLU A 258 -1.02 -25.86 -25.96
CA GLU A 258 0.22 -25.22 -25.49
C GLU A 258 0.24 -23.71 -25.75
N LEU A 259 -0.63 -23.22 -26.63
CA LEU A 259 -0.75 -21.79 -26.98
C LEU A 259 -2.07 -21.22 -26.47
N GLU A 260 -1.99 -20.25 -25.55
CA GLU A 260 -3.10 -19.39 -25.21
C GLU A 260 -3.19 -18.22 -26.21
N MET A 261 -4.38 -18.00 -26.77
CA MET A 261 -4.54 -16.99 -27.81
C MET A 261 -5.84 -16.18 -27.71
N ASP A 262 -5.65 -14.87 -27.60
CA ASP A 262 -6.70 -13.86 -27.65
C ASP A 262 -6.59 -13.07 -28.95
N VAL A 263 -7.73 -12.81 -29.59
CA VAL A 263 -7.79 -11.97 -30.81
C VAL A 263 -8.67 -10.78 -30.51
N LEU A 264 -8.14 -9.58 -30.73
CA LEU A 264 -8.82 -8.31 -30.50
C LEU A 264 -8.86 -7.51 -31.80
N CYS A 265 -10.07 -7.28 -32.31
CA CYS A 265 -10.28 -6.50 -33.53
C CYS A 265 -10.79 -5.10 -33.19
N ILE A 266 -10.25 -4.08 -33.85
CA ILE A 266 -10.65 -2.69 -33.64
C ILE A 266 -10.37 -1.83 -34.88
N ASP A 267 -11.27 -0.89 -35.17
CA ASP A 267 -10.99 0.24 -36.07
C ASP A 267 -10.88 1.54 -35.27
N PHE A 268 -9.65 1.95 -34.98
CA PHE A 268 -9.39 3.20 -34.27
C PHE A 268 -9.84 4.46 -35.03
N ALA A 269 -10.12 4.38 -36.34
CA ALA A 269 -10.57 5.52 -37.13
C ALA A 269 -12.03 5.90 -36.87
N ASP A 270 -12.86 4.94 -36.50
CA ASP A 270 -14.30 5.11 -36.31
C ASP A 270 -14.74 4.37 -35.04
N VAL A 271 -14.12 4.71 -33.90
CA VAL A 271 -14.39 4.08 -32.60
C VAL A 271 -15.07 5.05 -31.64
N SER A 272 -16.19 4.61 -31.06
CA SER A 272 -16.84 5.34 -29.97
C SER A 272 -16.07 5.18 -28.64
N SER A 273 -16.25 6.10 -27.69
CA SER A 273 -15.63 5.99 -26.36
C SER A 273 -16.02 4.70 -25.63
N LYS A 274 -17.22 4.18 -25.89
CA LYS A 274 -17.70 2.92 -25.30
C LYS A 274 -16.94 1.71 -25.87
N GLU A 275 -16.77 1.65 -27.19
CA GLU A 275 -16.01 0.59 -27.85
C GLU A 275 -14.53 0.65 -27.46
N LEU A 276 -13.95 1.84 -27.37
CA LEU A 276 -12.56 2.01 -26.93
C LEU A 276 -12.36 1.53 -25.48
N ASN A 277 -13.28 1.84 -24.57
CA ASN A 277 -13.22 1.36 -23.19
C ASN A 277 -13.42 -0.15 -23.09
N HIS A 278 -14.29 -0.73 -23.95
CA HIS A 278 -14.44 -2.18 -24.06
C HIS A 278 -13.14 -2.83 -24.54
N PHE A 279 -12.53 -2.32 -25.61
CA PHE A 279 -11.24 -2.78 -26.11
C PHE A 279 -10.14 -2.73 -25.05
N ARG A 280 -10.00 -1.60 -24.33
CA ARG A 280 -9.04 -1.46 -23.22
C ARG A 280 -9.27 -2.54 -22.16
N SER A 281 -10.53 -2.74 -21.76
CA SER A 281 -10.87 -3.72 -20.73
C SER A 281 -10.53 -5.15 -21.18
N SER A 282 -10.90 -5.51 -22.41
CA SER A 282 -10.59 -6.81 -23.01
C SER A 282 -9.07 -7.03 -23.15
N PHE A 283 -8.33 -6.00 -23.59
CA PHE A 283 -6.87 -6.06 -23.68
C PHE A 283 -6.22 -6.34 -22.33
N TRP A 284 -6.56 -5.57 -21.30
CA TRP A 284 -5.94 -5.74 -19.98
C TRP A 284 -6.36 -7.05 -19.33
N HIS A 285 -7.60 -7.49 -19.53
CA HIS A 285 -8.07 -8.79 -19.05
C HIS A 285 -7.29 -9.94 -19.70
N ALA A 286 -7.14 -9.91 -21.03
CA ALA A 286 -6.38 -10.89 -21.77
C ALA A 286 -4.90 -10.89 -21.35
N LEU A 287 -4.24 -9.72 -21.36
CA LEU A 287 -2.82 -9.60 -21.02
C LEU A 287 -2.50 -10.07 -19.60
N LEU A 288 -3.32 -9.69 -18.61
CA LEU A 288 -3.06 -9.98 -17.20
C LEU A 288 -3.66 -11.30 -16.72
N GLY A 289 -4.47 -11.97 -17.56
CA GLY A 289 -5.10 -13.26 -17.24
C GLY A 289 -4.16 -14.31 -16.61
N PRO A 290 -2.94 -14.54 -17.15
CA PRO A 290 -2.01 -15.54 -16.63
C PRO A 290 -1.50 -15.23 -15.22
N LEU A 291 -1.56 -13.96 -14.80
CA LEU A 291 -1.09 -13.56 -13.47
C LEU A 291 -2.08 -13.93 -12.35
N GLN A 292 -3.34 -14.26 -12.71
CA GLN A 292 -4.44 -14.51 -11.78
C GLN A 292 -4.58 -13.42 -10.69
N GLN A 293 -4.08 -12.21 -10.98
CA GLN A 293 -4.10 -11.11 -10.03
C GLN A 293 -5.52 -10.58 -9.93
N ASN A 294 -6.09 -10.63 -8.73
CA ASN A 294 -7.27 -9.82 -8.41
C ASN A 294 -6.84 -8.36 -8.51
N ILE A 295 -7.18 -7.71 -9.64
CA ILE A 295 -7.05 -6.26 -9.79
C ILE A 295 -8.10 -5.64 -8.87
N SER A 296 -7.82 -5.62 -7.56
CA SER A 296 -8.65 -4.88 -6.63
C SER A 296 -8.44 -3.40 -6.90
N ASN A 297 -9.55 -2.67 -7.03
CA ASN A 297 -9.60 -1.23 -6.84
C ASN A 297 -9.39 -0.89 -5.37
N ASP A 298 -8.38 -1.50 -4.75
CA ASP A 298 -7.99 -1.25 -3.39
C ASP A 298 -7.48 0.17 -3.31
N SER A 299 -8.16 0.95 -2.48
CA SER A 299 -7.75 2.26 -2.00
C SER A 299 -6.27 2.25 -1.67
N SER A 300 -5.57 3.35 -1.94
CA SER A 300 -4.12 3.50 -1.76
C SER A 300 -3.58 2.98 -0.41
N TRP A 301 -4.41 2.97 0.63
CA TRP A 301 -4.05 2.48 1.96
C TRP A 301 -3.99 0.94 2.07
N SER A 302 -4.83 0.14 1.38
CA SER A 302 -4.81 -1.33 1.54
C SER A 302 -3.55 -1.92 0.91
N LYS A 303 -3.09 -1.33 -0.19
CA LYS A 303 -1.81 -1.66 -0.83
C LYS A 303 -0.61 -1.35 0.08
N VAL A 304 -0.67 -0.28 0.86
CA VAL A 304 0.38 0.09 1.82
C VAL A 304 0.47 -0.93 2.95
N ILE A 305 -0.66 -1.39 3.47
CA ILE A 305 -0.71 -2.31 4.61
C ILE A 305 -0.38 -3.75 4.16
N LYS A 306 -0.76 -4.17 2.95
CA LYS A 306 -0.34 -5.46 2.35
C LYS A 306 1.17 -5.64 2.25
N LEU A 307 1.91 -4.54 2.23
CA LEU A 307 3.37 -4.50 2.08
C LEU A 307 4.08 -4.15 3.39
N ALA A 308 3.35 -4.08 4.49
CA ALA A 308 3.90 -3.81 5.81
C ALA A 308 4.73 -5.01 6.29
N PRO A 309 6.03 -4.84 6.56
CA PRO A 309 6.83 -5.88 7.20
C PRO A 309 6.32 -6.20 8.62
N ASN A 310 6.66 -7.38 9.14
CA ASN A 310 6.20 -7.86 10.47
C ASN A 310 6.55 -6.90 11.63
N ASP A 311 7.52 -6.01 11.42
CA ASP A 311 7.96 -5.00 12.36
C ASP A 311 6.97 -3.82 12.51
N TRP A 312 5.97 -3.69 11.62
CA TRP A 312 4.85 -2.75 11.77
C TRP A 312 3.79 -3.24 12.77
N ASP A 313 3.89 -4.49 13.24
CA ASP A 313 2.93 -5.04 14.17
C ASP A 313 3.05 -4.38 15.55
N ILE A 314 2.06 -3.52 15.87
CA ILE A 314 1.96 -2.82 17.15
C ILE A 314 1.14 -3.59 18.20
N ILE A 315 0.58 -4.76 17.85
CA ILE A 315 -0.23 -5.59 18.75
C ILE A 315 0.47 -5.88 20.08
N PRO A 316 1.78 -6.22 20.13
CA PRO A 316 2.47 -6.42 21.40
C PRO A 316 2.40 -5.21 22.33
N ARG A 317 2.40 -3.98 21.79
CA ARG A 317 2.30 -2.75 22.57
C ARG A 317 0.87 -2.47 23.03
N LEU A 318 -0.12 -2.85 22.23
CA LEU A 318 -1.54 -2.77 22.62
C LEU A 318 -1.84 -3.72 23.77
N SER A 319 -1.26 -4.93 23.77
CA SER A 319 -1.34 -5.85 24.89
C SER A 319 -0.75 -5.24 26.17
N VAL A 320 0.41 -4.59 26.08
CA VAL A 320 1.01 -3.88 27.23
C VAL A 320 0.12 -2.74 27.74
N MET A 321 -0.48 -1.94 26.85
CA MET A 321 -1.44 -0.89 27.25
C MET A 321 -2.58 -1.48 28.07
N GLN A 322 -3.13 -2.58 27.60
CA GLN A 322 -4.24 -3.21 28.28
C GLN A 322 -3.85 -3.77 29.64
N ASP A 323 -2.71 -4.44 29.75
CA ASP A 323 -2.22 -4.96 31.03
C ASP A 323 -2.10 -3.83 32.04
N ILE A 324 -1.61 -2.66 31.59
CA ILE A 324 -1.54 -1.46 32.42
C ILE A 324 -2.94 -0.98 32.85
N LEU A 325 -3.89 -0.85 31.92
CA LEU A 325 -5.25 -0.40 32.24
C LEU A 325 -5.96 -1.37 33.20
N SER A 326 -5.84 -2.67 32.95
CA SER A 326 -6.41 -3.74 33.78
C SER A 326 -5.83 -3.72 35.18
N LYS A 327 -4.50 -3.65 35.30
CA LYS A 327 -3.81 -3.52 36.58
C LYS A 327 -4.21 -2.25 37.32
N SER A 328 -4.37 -1.14 36.61
CA SER A 328 -4.79 0.14 37.19
C SER A 328 -6.21 0.05 37.75
N ASN A 329 -7.13 -0.58 37.02
CA ASN A 329 -8.49 -0.81 37.49
C ASN A 329 -8.52 -1.68 38.74
N GLN A 330 -7.77 -2.79 38.74
CA GLN A 330 -7.62 -3.66 39.92
C GLN A 330 -7.10 -2.90 41.13
N LEU A 331 -6.13 -2.00 40.95
CA LEU A 331 -5.61 -1.19 42.05
C LEU A 331 -6.62 -0.18 42.57
N LEU A 332 -7.44 0.43 41.71
CA LEU A 332 -8.51 1.33 42.15
C LEU A 332 -9.61 0.58 42.92
N ASP A 333 -9.95 -0.64 42.50
CA ASP A 333 -10.89 -1.50 43.20
C ASP A 333 -10.35 -1.91 44.58
N LEU A 334 -9.05 -2.24 44.66
CA LEU A 334 -8.40 -2.54 45.92
C LEU A 334 -8.24 -1.30 46.80
N ALA A 335 -8.07 -0.10 46.24
CA ALA A 335 -7.82 1.13 46.98
C ALA A 335 -9.00 1.60 47.84
N ARG A 336 -10.20 1.07 47.62
CA ARG A 336 -11.40 1.40 48.39
C ARG A 336 -12.27 0.16 48.63
N GLN A 337 -12.57 -0.12 49.91
CA GLN A 337 -13.49 -1.20 50.30
C GLN A 337 -14.74 -0.60 50.94
N GLY A 338 -15.87 -0.61 50.21
CA GLY A 338 -17.08 0.10 50.62
C GLY A 338 -16.82 1.61 50.67
N ASP A 339 -16.99 2.25 51.83
CA ASP A 339 -16.70 3.67 52.03
C ASP A 339 -15.33 3.96 52.67
N ASP A 340 -14.53 2.92 52.93
CA ASP A 340 -13.22 3.05 53.56
C ASP A 340 -12.07 2.94 52.53
N PHE A 341 -11.20 3.94 52.48
CA PHE A 341 -9.95 3.89 51.69
C PHE A 341 -8.84 3.08 52.38
N ILE A 342 -8.83 3.06 53.71
CA ILE A 342 -7.87 2.29 54.51
C ILE A 342 -8.63 1.55 55.62
N PRO A 343 -9.24 0.38 55.29
CA PRO A 343 -10.17 -0.31 56.16
C PRO A 343 -9.48 -0.77 57.45
N SER A 344 -10.24 -0.82 58.54
CA SER A 344 -9.76 -1.21 59.88
C SER A 344 -8.61 -0.36 60.45
N ILE A 345 -8.38 0.87 59.98
CA ILE A 345 -7.65 1.89 60.76
C ILE A 345 -8.67 2.72 61.54
N ASN A 346 -8.42 2.90 62.83
CA ASN A 346 -9.19 3.78 63.70
C ASN A 346 -8.26 4.49 64.69
N LYS A 347 -8.79 5.51 65.39
CA LYS A 347 -8.07 6.29 66.40
C LYS A 347 -7.33 5.39 67.41
N TYR A 348 -7.98 4.34 67.91
CA TYR A 348 -7.42 3.46 68.95
C TYR A 348 -6.13 2.74 68.53
N LEU A 349 -6.00 2.39 67.24
CA LEU A 349 -4.80 1.77 66.68
C LEU A 349 -3.63 2.76 66.50
N LEU A 350 -3.89 4.06 66.66
CA LEU A 350 -2.93 5.15 66.46
C LEU A 350 -2.57 5.87 67.77
N ILE A 351 -3.23 5.55 68.89
CA ILE A 351 -2.94 6.11 70.22
C ILE A 351 -1.49 5.80 70.62
N GLY A 352 -0.79 6.81 71.15
CA GLY A 352 0.57 6.70 71.67
C GLY A 352 1.67 6.76 70.61
N LEU A 353 1.32 6.82 69.32
CA LEU A 353 2.27 7.03 68.22
C LEU A 353 2.49 8.52 67.97
N ASN A 354 3.71 8.91 67.64
CA ASN A 354 3.96 10.26 67.11
C ASN A 354 3.49 10.38 65.65
N ILE A 355 3.39 11.59 65.12
CA ILE A 355 2.82 11.81 63.79
C ILE A 355 3.58 11.09 62.66
N SER A 356 4.90 10.96 62.77
CA SER A 356 5.72 10.25 61.78
C SER A 356 5.41 8.75 61.78
N GLU A 357 5.25 8.17 62.97
CA GLU A 357 4.87 6.76 63.16
C GLU A 357 3.45 6.48 62.66
N ILE A 358 2.51 7.40 62.89
CA ILE A 358 1.14 7.32 62.36
C ILE A 358 1.17 7.27 60.84
N ARG A 359 1.86 8.23 60.19
CA ARG A 359 1.99 8.28 58.72
C ARG A 359 2.58 6.99 58.16
N LYS A 360 3.65 6.48 58.79
CA LYS A 360 4.29 5.22 58.40
C LYS A 360 3.35 4.02 58.54
N LYS A 361 2.60 3.92 59.64
CA LYS A 361 1.66 2.82 59.89
C LYS A 361 0.49 2.83 58.91
N VAL A 362 -0.07 4.01 58.64
CA VAL A 362 -1.15 4.22 57.67
C VAL A 362 -0.67 3.87 56.26
N ARG A 363 0.50 4.39 55.83
CA ARG A 363 1.11 4.07 54.53
C ARG A 363 1.35 2.57 54.36
N ASN A 364 2.00 1.92 55.33
CA ASN A 364 2.29 0.48 55.24
C ASN A 364 1.03 -0.36 55.10
N LYS A 365 -0.05 0.05 55.76
CA LYS A 365 -1.32 -0.66 55.69
C LYS A 365 -2.00 -0.47 54.33
N TRP A 366 -1.98 0.74 53.79
CA TRP A 366 -2.51 1.02 52.46
C TRP A 366 -1.71 0.29 51.37
N LEU A 367 -0.37 0.30 51.43
CA LEU A 367 0.46 -0.48 50.52
C LEU A 367 0.21 -1.99 50.62
N LYS A 368 -0.02 -2.51 51.83
CA LYS A 368 -0.38 -3.93 52.03
C LYS A 368 -1.75 -4.28 51.43
N GLN A 369 -2.70 -3.36 51.43
CA GLN A 369 -4.02 -3.54 50.80
C GLN A 369 -3.93 -3.61 49.27
N LEU A 370 -3.00 -2.87 48.67
CA LEU A 370 -2.79 -2.86 47.22
C LEU A 370 -1.97 -4.05 46.70
N ASP A 371 -1.31 -4.80 47.60
CA ASP A 371 -0.43 -5.93 47.29
C ASP A 371 0.68 -5.62 46.25
N THR A 372 1.02 -4.34 46.10
CA THR A 372 2.09 -3.88 45.21
C THR A 372 2.60 -2.52 45.68
N ASN A 373 3.83 -2.20 45.28
CA ASN A 373 4.31 -0.83 45.37
C ASN A 373 3.73 -0.01 44.21
N VAL A 374 3.10 1.13 44.52
CA VAL A 374 2.46 2.04 43.54
C VAL A 374 3.32 3.26 43.19
N ILE A 375 4.54 3.32 43.74
CA ILE A 375 5.42 4.49 43.69
C ILE A 375 5.72 4.95 42.25
N ASP A 376 5.64 4.07 41.24
CA ASP A 376 6.03 4.37 39.86
C ASP A 376 4.88 4.33 38.85
N ILE A 377 3.61 4.46 39.28
CA ILE A 377 2.46 4.36 38.35
C ILE A 377 2.53 5.41 37.22
N TYR A 378 3.14 6.56 37.47
CA TYR A 378 3.36 7.62 36.49
C TYR A 378 4.41 7.28 35.41
N LEU A 379 5.21 6.22 35.63
CA LEU A 379 6.19 5.71 34.65
C LEU A 379 5.60 4.61 33.76
N TRP A 380 4.37 4.15 34.03
CA TRP A 380 3.77 3.07 33.27
C TRP A 380 3.45 3.54 31.85
N SER A 381 4.08 2.90 30.88
CA SER A 381 3.97 3.26 29.48
C SER A 381 4.11 2.01 28.60
N PRO A 382 3.36 1.94 27.49
CA PRO A 382 3.55 0.90 26.47
C PRO A 382 4.79 1.13 25.58
N GLY A 383 5.53 2.22 25.81
CA GLY A 383 6.76 2.54 25.09
C GLY A 383 6.54 3.31 23.77
N LEU A 384 7.64 3.85 23.25
CA LEU A 384 7.67 4.54 21.96
C LEU A 384 7.93 3.55 20.82
N LEU A 385 7.50 3.92 19.62
CA LEU A 385 7.96 3.27 18.40
C LEU A 385 9.33 3.85 17.98
N PRO A 386 10.16 3.09 17.24
CA PRO A 386 11.39 3.63 16.65
C PRO A 386 11.14 4.88 15.81
N GLU A 387 12.11 5.78 15.72
CA GLU A 387 11.98 7.03 14.93
C GLU A 387 11.71 6.77 13.44
N THR A 388 12.17 5.63 12.93
CA THR A 388 11.96 5.20 11.54
C THR A 388 10.64 4.48 11.33
N HIS A 389 9.84 4.27 12.38
CA HIS A 389 8.61 3.50 12.30
C HIS A 389 7.51 4.33 11.60
N PRO A 390 6.85 3.82 10.56
CA PRO A 390 5.91 4.61 9.76
C PRO A 390 4.66 5.03 10.55
N LEU A 391 4.27 4.22 11.54
CA LEU A 391 3.17 4.53 12.45
C LEU A 391 3.54 5.45 13.62
N LEU A 392 4.77 5.98 13.69
CA LEU A 392 5.25 6.77 14.84
C LEU A 392 4.32 7.95 15.17
N ASP A 393 3.93 8.73 14.16
CA ASP A 393 3.06 9.89 14.35
C ASP A 393 1.69 9.50 14.87
N TRP A 394 1.08 8.47 14.28
CA TRP A 394 -0.22 7.96 14.74
C TRP A 394 -0.15 7.39 16.16
N TRP A 395 0.89 6.60 16.46
CA TRP A 395 1.11 6.05 17.80
C TRP A 395 1.33 7.16 18.84
N GLY A 396 2.17 8.14 18.52
CA GLY A 396 2.49 9.24 19.41
C GLY A 396 1.31 10.18 19.64
N GLN A 397 0.68 10.64 18.56
CA GLN A 397 -0.33 11.70 18.63
C GLN A 397 -1.70 11.18 19.05
N TYR A 398 -2.06 9.95 18.69
CA TYR A 398 -3.36 9.37 19.03
C TYR A 398 -3.24 8.40 20.21
N TRP A 399 -2.53 7.27 20.05
CA TRP A 399 -2.52 6.20 21.06
C TRP A 399 -1.91 6.63 22.39
N LEU A 400 -0.69 7.18 22.38
CA LEU A 400 0.00 7.59 23.60
C LEU A 400 -0.67 8.80 24.27
N THR A 401 -1.21 9.73 23.49
CA THR A 401 -1.95 10.89 24.02
C THR A 401 -3.20 10.44 24.78
N ASN A 402 -4.06 9.64 24.14
CA ASN A 402 -5.29 9.15 24.77
C ASN A 402 -5.00 8.24 25.97
N PHE A 403 -3.95 7.42 25.89
CA PHE A 403 -3.50 6.60 27.01
C PHE A 403 -3.07 7.45 28.21
N LYS A 404 -2.29 8.51 27.99
CA LYS A 404 -1.90 9.44 29.05
C LYS A 404 -3.10 10.13 29.69
N GLN A 405 -4.04 10.62 28.87
CA GLN A 405 -5.27 11.25 29.37
C GLN A 405 -6.13 10.27 30.19
N THR A 406 -6.16 9.01 29.80
CA THR A 406 -6.86 7.93 30.53
C THR A 406 -6.20 7.62 31.88
N MET A 407 -4.87 7.63 31.92
CA MET A 407 -4.05 7.28 33.10
C MET A 407 -3.76 8.43 34.05
N GLU A 408 -3.91 9.69 33.61
CA GLU A 408 -3.63 10.87 34.43
C GLU A 408 -4.50 10.92 35.70
N PRO A 409 -5.85 10.74 35.64
CA PRO A 409 -6.67 10.72 36.84
C PRO A 409 -6.32 9.58 37.82
N VAL A 410 -5.85 8.44 37.30
CA VAL A 410 -5.36 7.32 38.12
C VAL A 410 -4.11 7.75 38.89
N SER A 411 -3.14 8.34 38.20
CA SER A 411 -1.90 8.84 38.79
C SER A 411 -2.16 9.94 39.83
N GLU A 412 -3.08 10.86 39.53
CA GLU A 412 -3.52 11.90 40.45
C GLU A 412 -4.15 11.33 41.73
N PHE A 413 -4.94 10.26 41.63
CA PHE A 413 -5.53 9.60 42.80
C PHE A 413 -4.46 9.01 43.73
N PHE A 414 -3.48 8.28 43.19
CA PHE A 414 -2.41 7.69 44.00
C PHE A 414 -1.52 8.78 44.62
N TYR A 415 -1.23 9.84 43.89
CA TYR A 415 -0.52 11.02 44.42
C TYR A 415 -1.32 11.72 45.52
N ALA A 416 -2.63 11.93 45.32
CA ALA A 416 -3.51 12.53 46.32
C ALA A 416 -3.59 11.68 47.58
N THR A 417 -3.53 10.36 47.46
CA THR A 417 -3.53 9.43 48.60
C THR A 417 -2.24 9.56 49.41
N GLU A 418 -1.08 9.55 48.76
CA GLU A 418 0.21 9.79 49.44
C GLU A 418 0.26 11.17 50.11
N LYS A 419 -0.27 12.19 49.43
CA LYS A 419 -0.39 13.54 50.00
C LYS A 419 -1.30 13.56 51.24
N ALA A 420 -2.48 12.93 51.16
CA ALA A 420 -3.40 12.83 52.30
C ALA A 420 -2.77 12.10 53.49
N ILE A 421 -2.01 11.04 53.25
CA ILE A 421 -1.26 10.36 54.32
C ILE A 421 -0.22 11.31 54.93
N ASN A 422 0.54 12.03 54.12
CA ASN A 422 1.56 12.97 54.60
C ASN A 422 0.99 14.20 55.32
N GLU A 423 -0.26 14.55 55.07
CA GLU A 423 -0.95 15.69 55.69
C GLU A 423 -1.76 15.32 56.94
N LEU A 424 -1.66 14.08 57.43
CA LEU A 424 -2.27 13.70 58.71
C LEU A 424 -1.76 14.60 59.84
N THR A 425 -2.70 15.08 60.65
CA THR A 425 -2.52 15.89 61.86
C THR A 425 -3.27 15.26 63.03
N PRO A 426 -2.93 15.60 64.30
CA PRO A 426 -3.64 15.12 65.49
C PRO A 426 -5.17 15.33 65.42
N GLU A 427 -5.62 16.46 64.89
CA GLU A 427 -7.04 16.82 64.77
C GLU A 427 -7.81 15.90 63.80
N ASN A 428 -7.15 15.46 62.73
CA ASN A 428 -7.79 14.69 61.66
C ASN A 428 -7.74 13.18 61.90
N ILE A 429 -7.03 12.72 62.94
CA ILE A 429 -6.93 11.31 63.33
C ILE A 429 -8.21 10.84 64.04
N ASP A 430 -8.94 11.77 64.67
CA ASP A 430 -10.14 11.46 65.45
C ASP A 430 -11.27 10.88 64.58
N ASP A 431 -11.38 11.35 63.34
CA ASP A 431 -12.22 10.76 62.31
C ASP A 431 -11.44 10.56 61.00
N ILE A 432 -10.46 9.66 61.06
CA ILE A 432 -9.57 9.35 59.94
C ILE A 432 -10.33 8.83 58.70
N LYS A 433 -11.51 8.21 58.91
CA LYS A 433 -12.37 7.72 57.82
C LYS A 433 -12.95 8.88 57.04
N SER A 434 -13.61 9.81 57.73
CA SER A 434 -14.16 11.02 57.09
C SER A 434 -13.06 11.90 56.47
N TYR A 435 -11.88 11.95 57.09
CA TYR A 435 -10.72 12.65 56.53
C TYR A 435 -10.33 12.10 55.15
N PHE A 436 -10.12 10.79 55.01
CA PHE A 436 -9.77 10.19 53.72
C PHE A 436 -10.92 10.27 52.72
N TYR A 437 -12.15 10.02 53.16
CA TYR A 437 -13.33 10.10 52.29
C TYR A 437 -13.48 11.50 51.66
N SER A 438 -13.40 12.56 52.46
CA SER A 438 -13.54 13.93 51.97
C SER A 438 -12.44 14.34 50.97
N ARG A 439 -11.26 13.71 51.05
CA ARG A 439 -10.10 14.08 50.24
C ARG A 439 -9.84 13.20 49.04
N LEU A 440 -10.38 11.99 49.00
CA LEU A 440 -10.06 10.97 47.99
C LEU A 440 -11.28 10.50 47.18
N SER A 441 -12.50 10.59 47.70
CA SER A 441 -13.70 10.06 47.02
C SER A 441 -13.91 10.66 45.63
N ARG A 442 -13.67 11.97 45.47
CA ARG A 442 -13.81 12.63 44.16
C ARG A 442 -12.75 12.17 43.17
N GLN A 443 -11.48 12.07 43.58
CA GLN A 443 -10.40 11.61 42.70
C GLN A 443 -10.57 10.13 42.33
N HIS A 444 -11.01 9.30 43.28
CA HIS A 444 -11.28 7.88 43.05
C HIS A 444 -12.37 7.69 41.99
N ILE A 445 -13.50 8.40 42.10
CA ILE A 445 -14.57 8.36 41.09
C ILE A 445 -14.06 8.84 39.73
N LYS A 446 -13.30 9.95 39.69
CA LYS A 446 -12.71 10.44 38.43
C LYS A 446 -11.80 9.40 37.77
N ALA A 447 -10.96 8.72 38.55
CA ALA A 447 -10.06 7.67 38.06
C ALA A 447 -10.82 6.44 37.55
N GLN A 448 -11.91 6.05 38.22
CA GLN A 448 -12.76 4.94 37.74
C GLN A 448 -13.46 5.30 36.43
N ILE A 449 -13.99 6.52 36.31
CA ILE A 449 -14.63 6.98 35.07
C ILE A 449 -13.62 7.05 33.93
N SER A 450 -12.39 7.51 34.18
CA SER A 450 -11.38 7.62 33.12
C SER A 450 -11.01 6.26 32.53
N LEU A 451 -10.93 5.20 33.35
CA LEU A 451 -10.68 3.83 32.89
C LEU A 451 -11.86 3.17 32.17
N GLN A 452 -13.03 3.81 32.14
CA GLN A 452 -14.24 3.34 31.45
C GLN A 452 -14.57 4.16 30.20
N ASN A 453 -13.64 5.01 29.75
CA ASN A 453 -13.86 5.85 28.57
C ASN A 453 -13.87 5.04 27.26
N SER A 454 -14.23 5.71 26.18
CA SER A 454 -14.28 5.16 24.81
C SER A 454 -12.92 4.61 24.36
N PHE A 455 -11.81 5.23 24.76
CA PHE A 455 -10.45 4.77 24.45
C PHE A 455 -10.07 3.47 25.20
N ALA A 456 -10.39 3.35 26.49
CA ALA A 456 -10.19 2.12 27.24
C ALA A 456 -11.00 0.96 26.64
N SER A 457 -12.22 1.26 26.16
CA SER A 457 -13.05 0.29 25.42
C SER A 457 -12.37 -0.13 24.11
N LEU A 458 -11.83 0.81 23.34
CA LEU A 458 -11.04 0.53 22.13
C LEU A 458 -9.85 -0.39 22.41
N VAL A 459 -9.05 -0.09 23.45
CA VAL A 459 -7.92 -0.93 23.86
C VAL A 459 -8.40 -2.35 24.19
N SER A 460 -9.49 -2.51 24.94
CA SER A 460 -10.02 -3.83 25.27
C SER A 460 -10.49 -4.62 24.04
N MET A 461 -11.12 -3.95 23.07
CA MET A 461 -11.60 -4.55 21.83
C MET A 461 -10.44 -4.99 20.93
N SER A 462 -9.30 -4.31 21.01
CA SER A 462 -8.11 -4.64 20.21
C SER A 462 -7.55 -6.04 20.47
N GLN A 463 -7.81 -6.65 21.64
CA GLN A 463 -7.43 -8.06 21.92
C GLN A 463 -8.06 -9.06 20.97
N SER A 464 -9.29 -8.78 20.51
CA SER A 464 -9.96 -9.68 19.58
C SER A 464 -9.19 -9.82 18.27
N LEU A 465 -8.31 -8.85 17.97
CA LEU A 465 -7.48 -8.82 16.78
C LEU A 465 -6.27 -9.76 16.88
N ASP A 466 -5.88 -10.22 18.08
CA ASP A 466 -4.81 -11.23 18.24
C ASP A 466 -5.15 -12.55 17.52
N ARG A 467 -6.46 -12.81 17.31
CA ARG A 467 -6.97 -14.01 16.63
C ARG A 467 -7.04 -13.85 15.11
N GLU A 468 -6.90 -12.64 14.59
CA GLU A 468 -6.90 -12.39 13.16
C GLU A 468 -5.48 -12.62 12.62
N SER A 469 -5.31 -13.65 11.79
CA SER A 469 -4.01 -14.00 11.21
C SER A 469 -3.54 -13.00 10.16
N ASP A 470 -4.48 -12.27 9.54
CA ASP A 470 -4.22 -11.31 8.50
C ASP A 470 -3.85 -9.94 9.09
N ILE A 471 -2.57 -9.59 9.01
CA ILE A 471 -2.05 -8.30 9.50
C ILE A 471 -2.74 -7.10 8.84
N GLU A 472 -3.21 -7.25 7.59
CA GLU A 472 -3.92 -6.20 6.88
C GLU A 472 -5.24 -5.89 7.56
N LYS A 473 -6.03 -6.94 7.83
CA LYS A 473 -7.31 -6.81 8.52
C LYS A 473 -7.14 -6.31 9.95
N ARG A 474 -6.09 -6.75 10.67
CA ARG A 474 -5.78 -6.24 12.02
C ARG A 474 -5.55 -4.74 11.99
N MET A 475 -4.63 -4.28 11.15
CA MET A 475 -4.27 -2.87 11.06
C MET A 475 -5.44 -2.02 10.61
N MET A 476 -6.24 -2.50 9.66
CA MET A 476 -7.41 -1.77 9.21
C MET A 476 -8.53 -1.65 10.21
N THR A 477 -8.74 -2.72 10.96
CA THR A 477 -9.72 -2.70 12.03
C THR A 477 -9.26 -1.70 13.10
N LEU A 478 -7.97 -1.70 13.48
CA LEU A 478 -7.41 -0.72 14.42
C LEU A 478 -7.58 0.73 13.94
N PHE A 479 -7.27 1.03 12.69
CA PHE A 479 -7.45 2.38 12.14
C PHE A 479 -8.91 2.79 12.12
N SER A 480 -9.80 1.91 11.66
CA SER A 480 -11.23 2.17 11.58
C SER A 480 -11.83 2.43 12.95
N LEU A 481 -11.45 1.61 13.94
CA LEU A 481 -11.89 1.77 15.33
C LEU A 481 -11.31 3.05 15.96
N SER A 482 -10.07 3.41 15.63
CA SER A 482 -9.46 4.67 16.09
C SER A 482 -10.20 5.90 15.56
N ILE A 483 -10.59 5.88 14.27
CA ILE A 483 -11.38 6.96 13.67
C ILE A 483 -12.77 7.03 14.31
N LEU A 484 -13.41 5.88 14.51
CA LEU A 484 -14.73 5.81 15.13
C LEU A 484 -14.71 6.38 16.55
N GLN A 485 -13.72 5.99 17.35
CA GLN A 485 -13.54 6.49 18.72
C GLN A 485 -13.26 7.99 18.73
N ALA A 486 -12.37 8.49 17.86
CA ALA A 486 -12.06 9.92 17.80
C ALA A 486 -13.28 10.77 17.41
N ARG A 487 -14.11 10.28 16.49
CA ARG A 487 -15.37 10.94 16.11
C ARG A 487 -16.40 10.91 17.23
N TYR A 488 -16.46 9.81 17.99
CA TYR A 488 -17.34 9.70 19.14
C TYR A 488 -16.97 10.73 20.22
N ASP A 489 -15.67 10.87 20.54
CA ASP A 489 -15.20 11.86 21.51
C ASP A 489 -15.44 13.30 21.03
N ASP A 490 -15.20 13.58 19.75
CA ASP A 490 -15.48 14.91 19.17
C ASP A 490 -16.98 15.26 19.27
N TYR A 491 -17.87 14.29 19.07
CA TYR A 491 -19.32 14.46 19.20
C TYR A 491 -19.76 14.71 20.65
N GLU A 492 -19.27 13.90 21.59
CA GLU A 492 -19.53 14.09 23.03
C GLU A 492 -19.04 15.46 23.50
N TYR A 493 -17.83 15.87 23.09
CA TYR A 493 -17.26 17.18 23.44
C TYR A 493 -18.12 18.35 22.92
N GLN A 494 -18.63 18.26 21.69
CA GLN A 494 -19.51 19.28 21.11
C GLN A 494 -20.84 19.39 21.86
N ASN A 495 -21.45 18.27 22.24
CA ASN A 495 -22.72 18.27 22.98
C ASN A 495 -22.57 18.80 24.41
N ILE A 496 -21.43 18.52 25.07
CA ILE A 496 -21.14 19.05 26.42
C ILE A 496 -20.81 20.55 26.37
N SER A 497 -20.23 21.04 25.27
CA SER A 497 -19.85 22.45 25.11
C SER A 497 -21.01 23.35 24.63
N SER A 498 -22.13 22.75 24.20
CA SER A 498 -23.30 23.47 23.67
C SER A 498 -24.54 23.40 24.57
N GLY A 499 -24.46 22.67 25.69
CA GLY A 499 -25.41 22.72 26.81
C GLY A 499 -24.83 23.48 27.99
#